data_AF-A0A7J9S5W2-F1
#
_entry.id   AF-A0A7J9S5W2-F1
#
_cell.length_a   1.000
_cell.length_b   1.000
_cell.length_c   1.000
_cell.angle_alpha   90.00
_cell.angle_beta   90.00
_cell.angle_gamma   90.00
#
_symmetry.space_group_name_H-M   'P 1'
#
loop_
_entity.id
_entity.type
_entity.pdbx_description
1 polymer ?
#
loop_
_entity_poly.entity_id
_entity_poly.type
_entity_poly.pdbx_seq_one_letter_code
_entity_poly.pdbx_strand_id
1 'polypeptide(L)'
;MIDLYQYKVAWCPFCDQGWVVIAKELNTGELYLFCEECELEWDDPKNITKNNGTRDKYGRITLPSIEDIREKGWEDYIIKDPYMCDAKILEISDFSEDKLWNEYAENMKIGNYPVDSRLITFEVDDTLLTARGAAYKKWMPSMIGKSIKINNYFVSLGNIEKTELSEKGIFQIKDNVYSITGDILEMNENGMTFVIDCGNIITLAKRYSGLNDIKVGDRVHMDIGEYYIYNMEFEYERENRSS
;
A
#
# COMPACT_ATOMS: atom_id res chain seq x y z
N MET A 1 -7.82 8.92 -12.09
CA MET A 1 -7.53 9.36 -10.73
C MET A 1 -6.03 9.19 -10.54
N ILE A 2 -5.34 10.25 -10.15
CA ILE A 2 -3.90 10.20 -9.87
C ILE A 2 -3.78 9.66 -8.43
N ASP A 3 -2.98 8.62 -8.20
CA ASP A 3 -2.75 8.12 -6.85
C ASP A 3 -1.59 8.89 -6.20
N LEU A 4 -1.92 9.96 -5.48
CA LEU A 4 -0.92 10.80 -4.80
C LEU A 4 -0.44 10.20 -3.47
N TYR A 5 -1.08 9.14 -2.96
CA TYR A 5 -0.75 8.55 -1.65
C TYR A 5 0.64 7.93 -1.59
N GLN A 6 1.33 7.81 -2.73
CA GLN A 6 2.71 7.38 -2.81
C GLN A 6 3.66 8.27 -1.99
N TYR A 7 3.43 9.59 -1.91
CA TYR A 7 4.33 10.52 -1.22
C TYR A 7 3.64 11.23 -0.05
N LYS A 8 3.00 10.45 0.84
CA LYS A 8 2.39 10.94 2.08
C LYS A 8 3.43 11.58 3.00
N VAL A 9 3.10 12.73 3.58
CA VAL A 9 4.00 13.47 4.50
C VAL A 9 3.39 13.73 5.89
N ALA A 10 2.06 13.78 5.99
CA ALA A 10 1.35 13.98 7.24
C ALA A 10 -0.11 13.56 7.13
N TRP A 11 -0.74 13.19 8.24
CA TRP A 11 -2.20 13.16 8.30
C TRP A 11 -2.74 14.60 8.32
N CYS A 12 -3.80 14.89 7.56
CA CYS A 12 -4.27 16.26 7.38
C CYS A 12 -4.77 16.86 8.71
N PRO A 13 -4.11 17.92 9.24
CA PRO A 13 -4.47 18.48 10.54
C PRO A 13 -5.73 19.35 10.50
N PHE A 14 -6.31 19.57 9.32
CA PHE A 14 -7.52 20.38 9.14
C PHE A 14 -8.78 19.51 9.06
N CYS A 15 -8.82 18.56 8.11
CA CYS A 15 -10.03 17.77 7.87
C CYS A 15 -10.08 16.46 8.64
N ASP A 16 -8.94 15.95 9.11
CA ASP A 16 -8.81 14.67 9.81
C ASP A 16 -9.39 13.48 9.02
N GLN A 17 -9.42 13.58 7.69
CA GLN A 17 -10.08 12.61 6.80
C GLN A 17 -9.12 11.93 5.83
N GLY A 18 -7.91 12.47 5.62
CA GLY A 18 -6.97 11.93 4.65
C GLY A 18 -5.55 12.43 4.81
N TRP A 19 -4.68 11.96 3.92
CA TRP A 19 -3.25 12.30 3.92
C TRP A 19 -2.98 13.62 3.20
N VAL A 20 -1.96 14.33 3.69
CA VAL A 20 -1.23 15.35 2.97
C VAL A 20 -0.12 14.66 2.19
N VAL A 21 -0.02 14.97 0.91
CA VAL A 21 0.86 14.32 -0.07
C VAL A 21 1.68 15.36 -0.84
N ILE A 22 2.86 14.98 -1.32
CA ILE A 22 3.64 15.84 -2.22
C ILE A 22 3.01 15.81 -3.62
N ALA A 23 2.65 16.99 -4.10
CA ALA A 23 2.04 17.26 -5.39
C ALA A 23 2.97 18.09 -6.26
N LYS A 24 2.78 18.01 -7.58
CA LYS A 24 3.47 18.87 -8.55
C LYS A 24 2.45 19.66 -9.35
N GLU A 25 2.62 20.98 -9.44
CA GLU A 25 1.77 21.80 -10.31
C GLU A 25 2.18 21.58 -11.77
N LEU A 26 1.19 21.34 -12.62
CA LEU A 26 1.37 20.85 -13.98
C LEU A 26 2.11 21.83 -14.89
N ASN A 27 1.88 23.13 -14.74
CA ASN A 27 2.39 24.17 -15.64
C ASN A 27 3.75 24.72 -15.20
N THR A 28 3.96 24.91 -13.89
CA THR A 28 5.20 25.47 -13.32
C THR A 28 6.19 24.38 -12.94
N GLY A 29 5.73 23.15 -12.72
CA GLY A 29 6.53 22.07 -12.15
C GLY A 29 6.86 22.27 -10.68
N GLU A 30 6.25 23.26 -10.01
CA GLU A 30 6.50 23.55 -8.61
C GLU A 30 5.93 22.45 -7.72
N LEU A 31 6.75 21.99 -6.76
CA LEU A 31 6.29 21.06 -5.73
C LEU A 31 5.60 21.80 -4.60
N TYR A 32 4.47 21.26 -4.17
CA TYR A 32 3.68 21.72 -3.05
C TYR A 32 3.07 20.52 -2.33
N LEU A 33 2.36 20.78 -1.24
CA LEU A 33 1.67 19.76 -0.47
C LEU A 33 0.17 19.91 -0.67
N PHE A 34 -0.53 18.80 -0.79
CA PHE A 34 -1.95 18.79 -1.10
C PHE A 34 -2.69 17.74 -0.26
N CYS A 35 -3.92 18.01 0.14
CA CYS A 35 -4.81 16.99 0.71
C CYS A 35 -5.99 16.77 -0.23
N GLU A 36 -6.15 15.56 -0.78
CA GLU A 36 -7.23 15.29 -1.75
C GLU A 36 -8.64 15.45 -1.14
N GLU A 37 -8.81 15.15 0.14
CA GLU A 37 -10.15 15.15 0.78
C GLU A 37 -10.71 16.55 1.03
N CYS A 38 -9.82 17.50 1.29
CA CYS A 38 -10.23 18.85 1.63
C CYS A 38 -9.61 19.92 0.75
N GLU A 39 -8.75 19.56 -0.20
CA GLU A 39 -8.11 20.46 -1.17
C GLU A 39 -7.28 21.60 -0.54
N LEU A 40 -6.82 21.41 0.71
CA LEU A 40 -5.87 22.35 1.32
C LEU A 40 -4.46 22.09 0.82
N GLU A 41 -3.70 23.18 0.75
CA GLU A 41 -2.37 23.25 0.17
C GLU A 41 -1.36 23.82 1.16
N TRP A 42 -0.10 23.36 1.11
CA TRP A 42 1.00 23.93 1.89
C TRP A 42 2.28 24.02 1.06
N ASP A 43 3.16 24.96 1.45
CA ASP A 43 4.39 25.27 0.72
C ASP A 43 5.61 24.49 1.20
N ASP A 44 5.61 24.04 2.46
CA ASP A 44 6.77 23.42 3.11
C ASP A 44 6.34 22.28 4.05
N PRO A 45 6.88 21.06 3.90
CA PRO A 45 6.55 19.91 4.76
C PRO A 45 6.99 20.05 6.21
N LYS A 46 7.91 20.98 6.52
CA LYS A 46 8.30 21.28 7.91
C LYS A 46 7.21 21.98 8.71
N ASN A 47 6.22 22.57 8.03
CA ASN A 47 5.26 23.47 8.66
C ASN A 47 3.85 23.16 8.18
N ILE A 48 3.38 21.92 8.35
CA ILE A 48 2.00 21.55 8.04
C ILE A 48 1.14 21.78 9.28
N THR A 49 0.28 22.81 9.25
CA THR A 49 -0.65 23.09 10.34
C THR A 49 -2.02 23.48 9.79
N LYS A 50 -3.06 23.42 10.64
CA LYS A 50 -4.40 23.87 10.27
C LYS A 50 -4.50 25.37 9.93
N ASN A 51 -3.55 26.19 10.37
CA ASN A 51 -3.63 27.66 10.31
C ASN A 51 -2.92 28.26 9.09
N ASN A 52 -2.07 27.51 8.42
CA ASN A 52 -1.24 28.00 7.31
C ASN A 52 -1.48 27.26 6.00
N GLY A 53 -2.54 26.46 5.93
CA GLY A 53 -2.98 25.88 4.67
C GLY A 53 -3.67 26.93 3.80
N THR A 54 -3.44 26.87 2.50
CA THR A 54 -4.09 27.71 1.48
C THR A 54 -5.02 26.87 0.61
N ARG A 55 -5.84 27.53 -0.20
CA ARG A 55 -6.65 26.89 -1.26
C ARG A 55 -6.46 27.68 -2.54
N ASP A 56 -6.57 27.00 -3.67
CA ASP A 56 -6.51 27.60 -5.01
C ASP A 56 -5.21 28.41 -5.26
N LYS A 57 -4.15 28.17 -4.49
CA LYS A 57 -2.85 28.79 -4.70
C LYS A 57 -2.13 28.10 -5.85
N TYR A 58 -2.24 26.77 -5.90
CA TYR A 58 -1.67 25.96 -6.96
C TYR A 58 -2.74 25.57 -7.98
N GLY A 59 -2.29 25.32 -9.21
CA GLY A 59 -3.15 25.05 -10.36
C GLY A 59 -3.49 23.57 -10.49
N ARG A 60 -3.29 23.04 -11.70
CA ARG A 60 -3.60 21.63 -11.97
C ARG A 60 -2.53 20.73 -11.38
N ILE A 61 -2.95 19.62 -10.80
CA ILE A 61 -2.05 18.66 -10.17
C ILE A 61 -1.54 17.59 -11.14
N THR A 62 -0.27 17.20 -10.98
CA THR A 62 0.35 16.01 -11.56
C THR A 62 1.20 15.29 -10.52
N LEU A 63 1.58 14.04 -10.80
CA LEU A 63 2.51 13.30 -9.95
C LEU A 63 3.92 13.89 -10.07
N PRO A 64 4.60 14.18 -8.96
CA PRO A 64 6.04 14.40 -8.97
C PRO A 64 6.79 13.09 -9.25
N SER A 65 7.98 13.18 -9.84
CA SER A 65 8.93 12.06 -9.82
C SER A 65 9.71 12.05 -8.51
N ILE A 66 10.31 10.90 -8.15
CA ILE A 66 11.16 10.84 -6.95
C ILE A 66 12.39 11.72 -7.09
N GLU A 67 12.89 11.93 -8.31
CA GLU A 67 13.98 12.86 -8.61
C GLU A 67 13.59 14.31 -8.31
N ASP A 68 12.39 14.75 -8.71
CA ASP A 68 11.89 16.10 -8.37
C ASP A 68 11.91 16.33 -6.84
N ILE A 69 11.44 15.33 -6.08
CA ILE A 69 11.36 15.37 -4.62
C ILE A 69 12.75 15.43 -3.98
N ARG A 70 13.69 14.62 -4.50
CA ARG A 70 15.09 14.59 -4.05
C ARG A 70 15.80 15.91 -4.34
N GLU A 71 15.61 16.48 -5.52
CA GLU A 71 16.16 17.79 -5.89
C GLU A 71 15.64 18.91 -4.98
N LYS A 72 14.37 18.83 -4.54
CA LYS A 72 13.79 19.75 -3.56
C LYS A 72 14.24 19.49 -2.12
N GLY A 73 14.87 18.34 -1.84
CA GLY A 73 15.28 17.93 -0.50
C GLY A 73 14.10 17.53 0.39
N TRP A 74 13.01 17.02 -0.19
CA TRP A 74 11.79 16.66 0.55
C TRP A 74 11.64 15.15 0.84
N GLU A 75 12.58 14.32 0.38
CA GLU A 75 12.54 12.85 0.54
C GLU A 75 12.41 12.42 2.00
N ASP A 76 13.10 13.10 2.92
CA ASP A 76 13.09 12.77 4.35
C ASP A 76 11.76 13.07 5.06
N TYR A 77 10.85 13.82 4.42
CA TYR A 77 9.51 14.10 4.95
C TYR A 77 8.47 13.06 4.54
N ILE A 78 8.81 12.18 3.58
CA ILE A 78 7.91 11.11 3.17
C ILE A 78 7.76 10.16 4.35
N ILE A 79 6.52 9.98 4.82
CA ILE A 79 6.18 8.95 5.80
C ILE A 79 6.32 7.62 5.09
N LYS A 80 7.43 6.94 5.35
CA LYS A 80 7.65 5.56 4.95
C LYS A 80 6.70 4.68 5.74
N ASP A 81 6.02 3.78 5.05
CA ASP A 81 5.28 2.74 5.75
C ASP A 81 6.30 1.83 6.44
N PRO A 82 6.22 1.62 7.77
CA PRO A 82 7.16 0.74 8.46
C PRO A 82 7.09 -0.71 7.95
N TYR A 83 6.02 -1.05 7.22
CA TYR A 83 5.78 -2.37 6.65
C TYR A 83 6.13 -2.47 5.16
N MET A 84 6.74 -1.44 4.57
CA MET A 84 7.28 -1.57 3.22
C MET A 84 8.42 -2.58 3.20
N CYS A 85 8.36 -3.51 2.25
CA CYS A 85 9.38 -4.53 2.06
C CYS A 85 10.04 -4.42 0.69
N ASP A 86 11.30 -4.85 0.63
CA ASP A 86 12.03 -5.01 -0.63
C ASP A 86 11.52 -6.24 -1.35
N ALA A 87 11.16 -6.06 -2.62
CA ALA A 87 10.59 -7.10 -3.45
C ALA A 87 11.27 -7.14 -4.81
N LYS A 88 11.52 -8.35 -5.31
CA LYS A 88 11.97 -8.56 -6.69
C LYS A 88 10.84 -9.12 -7.53
N ILE A 89 10.43 -8.40 -8.57
CA ILE A 89 9.39 -8.90 -9.48
C ILE A 89 9.97 -10.05 -10.30
N LEU A 90 9.29 -11.18 -10.31
CA LEU A 90 9.68 -12.37 -11.07
C LEU A 90 8.74 -12.64 -12.25
N GLU A 91 7.45 -12.35 -12.09
CA GLU A 91 6.45 -12.56 -13.14
C GLU A 91 5.33 -11.53 -13.04
N ILE A 92 4.77 -11.19 -14.19
CA ILE A 92 3.53 -10.41 -14.32
C ILE A 92 2.65 -11.18 -15.28
N SER A 93 1.59 -11.80 -14.77
CA SER A 93 0.66 -12.58 -15.59
C SER A 93 -0.33 -11.68 -16.31
N ASP A 94 -1.05 -12.25 -17.28
CA ASP A 94 -2.18 -11.58 -17.90
C ASP A 94 -3.35 -11.35 -16.94
N PHE A 95 -4.24 -10.44 -17.35
CA PHE A 95 -5.39 -9.99 -16.56
C PHE A 95 -6.14 -11.20 -15.99
N SER A 96 -6.15 -11.32 -14.66
CA SER A 96 -7.00 -12.27 -13.98
C SER A 96 -8.32 -11.57 -13.67
N GLU A 97 -9.40 -12.00 -14.31
CA GLU A 97 -10.73 -11.62 -13.85
C GLU A 97 -10.88 -12.10 -12.39
N ASP A 98 -11.23 -11.17 -11.51
CA ASP A 98 -11.32 -11.42 -10.08
C ASP A 98 -12.63 -12.13 -9.74
N LYS A 99 -12.73 -13.41 -10.08
CA LYS A 99 -13.97 -14.18 -9.91
C LYS A 99 -14.48 -14.16 -8.46
N LEU A 100 -13.58 -14.18 -7.48
CA LEU A 100 -13.92 -14.14 -6.05
C LEU A 100 -14.44 -12.76 -5.62
N TRP A 101 -13.79 -11.67 -6.03
CA TRP A 101 -14.36 -10.33 -5.80
C TRP A 101 -15.65 -10.13 -6.57
N ASN A 102 -15.77 -10.65 -7.79
CA ASN A 102 -17.01 -10.55 -8.57
C ASN A 102 -18.14 -11.27 -7.82
N GLU A 103 -17.93 -12.49 -7.35
CA GLU A 103 -18.88 -13.22 -6.50
C GLU A 103 -19.20 -12.44 -5.21
N TYR A 104 -18.18 -11.89 -4.54
CA TYR A 104 -18.37 -11.09 -3.33
C TYR A 104 -19.15 -9.79 -3.59
N ALA A 105 -18.78 -9.04 -4.64
CA ALA A 105 -19.39 -7.79 -5.05
C ALA A 105 -20.83 -8.01 -5.53
N GLU A 106 -21.10 -9.11 -6.24
CA GLU A 106 -22.46 -9.55 -6.57
C GLU A 106 -23.27 -9.83 -5.30
N ASN A 107 -22.74 -10.62 -4.37
CA ASN A 107 -23.38 -10.94 -3.10
C ASN A 107 -23.65 -9.69 -2.24
N MET A 108 -22.75 -8.71 -2.27
CA MET A 108 -22.82 -7.47 -1.50
C MET A 108 -23.48 -6.30 -2.26
N LYS A 109 -23.87 -6.50 -3.53
CA LYS A 109 -24.40 -5.46 -4.43
C LYS A 109 -23.50 -4.23 -4.59
N ILE A 110 -22.19 -4.45 -4.67
CA ILE A 110 -21.17 -3.41 -4.86
C ILE A 110 -20.95 -3.22 -6.36
N GLY A 111 -21.22 -2.00 -6.88
CA GLY A 111 -21.18 -1.72 -8.32
C GLY A 111 -19.79 -1.39 -8.91
N ASN A 112 -18.74 -1.40 -8.10
CA ASN A 112 -17.37 -1.12 -8.54
C ASN A 112 -16.59 -2.42 -8.72
N TYR A 113 -16.32 -2.76 -9.98
CA TYR A 113 -15.47 -3.87 -10.37
C TYR A 113 -14.06 -3.33 -10.68
N PRO A 114 -12.98 -3.95 -10.16
CA PRO A 114 -11.62 -3.53 -10.47
C PRO A 114 -11.38 -3.70 -11.98
N VAL A 115 -11.05 -2.59 -12.65
CA VAL A 115 -11.07 -2.53 -14.12
C VAL A 115 -9.80 -3.06 -14.79
N ASP A 116 -8.73 -3.33 -14.01
CA ASP A 116 -7.48 -3.92 -14.52
C ASP A 116 -6.70 -4.51 -13.33
N SER A 117 -6.64 -5.83 -13.17
CA SER A 117 -5.82 -6.46 -12.13
C SER A 117 -4.92 -7.53 -12.74
N ARG A 118 -3.65 -7.53 -12.31
CA ARG A 118 -2.60 -8.45 -12.77
C ARG A 118 -2.14 -9.27 -11.58
N LEU A 119 -1.87 -10.57 -11.77
CA LEU A 119 -1.16 -11.33 -10.75
C LEU A 119 0.33 -11.08 -10.92
N ILE A 120 0.96 -10.68 -9.83
CA ILE A 120 2.37 -10.34 -9.77
C ILE A 120 3.02 -11.36 -8.86
N THR A 121 3.97 -12.11 -9.39
CA THR A 121 4.80 -13.00 -8.60
C THR A 121 6.12 -12.30 -8.29
N PHE A 122 6.49 -12.28 -7.01
CA PHE A 122 7.67 -11.59 -6.52
C PHE A 122 8.27 -12.32 -5.32
N GLU A 123 9.54 -12.03 -5.07
CA GLU A 123 10.30 -12.55 -3.92
C GLU A 123 10.48 -11.43 -2.89
N VAL A 124 10.18 -11.72 -1.61
CA VAL A 124 10.42 -10.86 -0.44
C VAL A 124 11.06 -11.72 0.63
N ASP A 125 12.24 -11.34 1.14
CA ASP A 125 12.94 -12.07 2.21
C ASP A 125 12.91 -13.59 2.02
N ASP A 126 13.41 -14.04 0.85
CA ASP A 126 13.44 -15.43 0.38
C ASP A 126 12.07 -16.14 0.28
N THR A 127 10.98 -15.40 0.38
CA THR A 127 9.60 -15.89 0.29
C THR A 127 9.01 -15.53 -1.06
N LEU A 128 8.59 -16.56 -1.82
CA LEU A 128 7.92 -16.40 -3.10
C LEU A 128 6.42 -16.19 -2.90
N LEU A 129 5.89 -15.06 -3.36
CA LEU A 129 4.48 -14.71 -3.25
C LEU A 129 3.90 -14.26 -4.58
N THR A 130 2.60 -14.48 -4.75
CA THR A 130 1.79 -14.03 -5.86
C THR A 130 0.68 -13.15 -5.29
N ALA A 131 0.61 -11.90 -5.72
CA ALA A 131 -0.40 -10.96 -5.25
C ALA A 131 -1.16 -10.33 -6.40
N ARG A 132 -2.35 -9.83 -6.09
CA ARG A 132 -3.05 -8.92 -6.99
C ARG A 132 -2.42 -7.53 -6.92
N GLY A 133 -1.98 -7.03 -8.06
CA GLY A 133 -1.54 -5.64 -8.21
C GLY A 133 -2.72 -4.67 -8.26
N ALA A 134 -2.66 -3.57 -7.51
CA ALA A 134 -3.73 -2.57 -7.48
C ALA A 134 -4.00 -1.93 -8.85
N ALA A 135 -5.28 -1.73 -9.17
CA ALA A 135 -5.77 -1.41 -10.52
C ALA A 135 -5.38 -0.04 -11.08
N TYR A 136 -4.93 0.88 -10.23
CA TYR A 136 -4.48 2.21 -10.66
C TYR A 136 -3.00 2.23 -11.11
N LYS A 137 -2.23 1.16 -10.86
CA LYS A 137 -0.83 1.06 -11.31
C LYS A 137 -0.75 0.26 -12.62
N LYS A 138 -0.05 0.81 -13.62
CA LYS A 138 0.26 0.07 -14.86
C LYS A 138 1.38 -0.94 -14.60
N TRP A 139 1.02 -2.20 -14.38
CA TRP A 139 1.96 -3.32 -14.32
C TRP A 139 2.43 -3.67 -15.73
N MET A 140 3.72 -3.51 -16.01
CA MET A 140 4.30 -3.68 -17.34
C MET A 140 5.36 -4.79 -17.34
N PRO A 141 5.43 -5.63 -18.39
CA PRO A 141 6.44 -6.70 -18.49
C PRO A 141 7.89 -6.22 -18.32
N SER A 142 8.19 -4.95 -18.64
CA SER A 142 9.51 -4.33 -18.43
C SER A 142 9.95 -4.22 -16.97
N MET A 143 9.05 -4.45 -16.01
CA MET A 143 9.34 -4.43 -14.57
C MET A 143 9.89 -5.77 -14.06
N ILE A 144 9.77 -6.85 -14.86
CA ILE A 144 10.28 -8.18 -14.48
C ILE A 144 11.80 -8.12 -14.26
N GLY A 145 12.25 -8.68 -13.14
CA GLY A 145 13.64 -8.70 -12.70
C GLY A 145 14.08 -7.46 -11.91
N LYS A 146 13.23 -6.44 -11.76
CA LYS A 146 13.55 -5.22 -10.99
C LYS A 146 13.27 -5.40 -9.50
N SER A 147 14.14 -4.81 -8.68
CA SER A 147 13.89 -4.58 -7.26
C SER A 147 13.03 -3.34 -7.07
N ILE A 148 12.01 -3.46 -6.23
CA ILE A 148 11.07 -2.40 -5.89
C ILE A 148 10.78 -2.46 -4.39
N LYS A 149 10.37 -1.35 -3.80
CA LYS A 149 9.74 -1.36 -2.48
C LYS A 149 8.25 -1.42 -2.66
N ILE A 150 7.58 -2.30 -1.93
CA ILE A 150 6.13 -2.47 -2.01
C ILE A 150 5.49 -2.29 -0.64
N ASN A 151 4.27 -1.75 -0.64
CA ASN A 151 3.34 -2.04 0.43
C ASN A 151 2.54 -3.29 0.07
N ASN A 152 2.32 -4.12 1.07
CA ASN A 152 1.65 -5.38 0.92
C ASN A 152 0.61 -5.55 2.03
N TYR A 153 -0.53 -6.13 1.67
CA TYR A 153 -1.56 -6.42 2.64
C TYR A 153 -2.39 -7.64 2.28
N PHE A 154 -2.96 -8.26 3.31
CA PHE A 154 -3.95 -9.31 3.15
C PHE A 154 -5.36 -8.79 3.34
N VAL A 155 -6.29 -9.29 2.54
CA VAL A 155 -7.72 -9.20 2.82
C VAL A 155 -8.18 -10.56 3.34
N SER A 156 -8.54 -10.61 4.63
CA SER A 156 -9.13 -11.79 5.25
C SER A 156 -10.53 -12.04 4.69
N LEU A 157 -10.71 -13.17 4.03
CA LEU A 157 -12.02 -13.67 3.59
C LEU A 157 -12.53 -14.80 4.49
N GLY A 158 -11.63 -15.45 5.22
CA GLY A 158 -11.92 -16.57 6.12
C GLY A 158 -12.04 -16.20 7.59
N ASN A 159 -11.97 -17.23 8.42
CA ASN A 159 -11.89 -17.09 9.87
C ASN A 159 -10.49 -16.65 10.29
N ILE A 160 -10.45 -15.98 11.43
CA ILE A 160 -9.21 -15.65 12.14
C ILE A 160 -9.46 -16.10 13.57
N GLU A 161 -8.58 -16.96 14.06
CA GLU A 161 -8.66 -17.54 15.40
C GLU A 161 -7.30 -17.52 16.08
N LYS A 162 -7.31 -17.52 17.42
CA LYS A 162 -6.07 -17.68 18.16
C LYS A 162 -5.51 -19.07 17.95
N THR A 163 -4.21 -19.19 17.88
CA THR A 163 -3.56 -20.47 17.66
C THR A 163 -2.33 -20.66 18.53
N GLU A 164 -2.08 -21.91 18.89
CA GLU A 164 -0.88 -22.36 19.61
C GLU A 164 0.22 -22.84 18.65
N LEU A 165 0.02 -22.69 17.33
CA LEU A 165 1.03 -23.01 16.33
C LEU A 165 2.32 -22.23 16.62
N SER A 166 3.43 -22.95 16.76
CA SER A 166 4.72 -22.34 17.09
C SER A 166 5.33 -21.57 15.92
N GLU A 167 5.08 -22.04 14.69
CA GLU A 167 5.65 -21.48 13.47
C GLU A 167 4.78 -20.34 12.94
N LYS A 168 5.45 -19.25 12.55
CA LYS A 168 4.86 -18.16 11.77
C LYS A 168 5.12 -18.42 10.30
N GLY A 169 4.22 -17.95 9.44
CA GLY A 169 4.45 -18.05 8.01
C GLY A 169 3.24 -17.70 7.18
N ILE A 170 3.50 -17.58 5.89
CA ILE A 170 2.52 -17.41 4.83
C ILE A 170 2.57 -18.66 3.98
N PHE A 171 1.44 -19.36 3.87
CA PHE A 171 1.34 -20.65 3.21
C PHE A 171 0.38 -20.54 2.04
N GLN A 172 0.90 -20.68 0.83
CA GLN A 172 0.07 -20.61 -0.37
C GLN A 172 -0.87 -21.81 -0.43
N ILE A 173 -2.17 -21.54 -0.41
CA ILE A 173 -3.20 -22.58 -0.59
C ILE A 173 -3.43 -22.78 -2.09
N LYS A 174 -3.58 -21.66 -2.81
CA LYS A 174 -3.85 -21.62 -4.26
C LYS A 174 -3.62 -20.21 -4.78
N ASP A 175 -2.96 -20.04 -5.92
CA ASP A 175 -2.80 -18.74 -6.60
C ASP A 175 -2.49 -17.59 -5.60
N ASN A 176 -3.22 -16.48 -5.61
CA ASN A 176 -3.06 -15.35 -4.67
C ASN A 176 -3.75 -15.55 -3.29
N VAL A 177 -4.12 -16.78 -2.94
CA VAL A 177 -4.84 -17.15 -1.73
C VAL A 177 -3.92 -17.91 -0.77
N TYR A 178 -3.86 -17.42 0.47
CA TYR A 178 -2.93 -17.86 1.48
C TYR A 178 -3.63 -18.18 2.81
N SER A 179 -3.04 -19.12 3.54
CA SER A 179 -3.23 -19.28 4.97
C SER A 179 -2.05 -18.61 5.67
N ILE A 180 -2.31 -17.95 6.81
CA ILE A 180 -1.29 -17.17 7.51
C ILE A 180 -1.30 -17.51 8.98
N THR A 181 -0.10 -17.63 9.55
CA THR A 181 0.09 -17.68 11.00
C THR A 181 1.06 -16.59 11.42
N GLY A 182 0.68 -15.78 12.41
CA GLY A 182 1.50 -14.65 12.85
C GLY A 182 1.01 -13.99 14.13
N ASP A 183 1.80 -13.05 14.64
CA ASP A 183 1.51 -12.31 15.87
C ASP A 183 0.92 -10.93 15.52
N ILE A 184 -0.16 -10.52 16.20
CA ILE A 184 -0.75 -9.20 16.02
C ILE A 184 0.13 -8.15 16.69
N LEU A 185 0.73 -7.26 15.90
CA LEU A 185 1.58 -6.17 16.40
C LEU A 185 0.78 -4.91 16.72
N GLU A 186 -0.16 -4.56 15.84
CA GLU A 186 -0.98 -3.34 15.94
C GLU A 186 -2.39 -3.64 15.47
N MET A 187 -3.37 -2.92 16.00
CA MET A 187 -4.77 -3.08 15.61
C MET A 187 -5.51 -1.75 15.81
N ASN A 188 -6.35 -1.38 14.85
CA ASN A 188 -7.21 -0.22 14.97
C ASN A 188 -8.38 -0.50 15.94
N GLU A 189 -9.07 0.56 16.39
CA GLU A 189 -10.08 0.46 17.46
C GLU A 189 -11.22 -0.51 17.15
N ASN A 190 -11.61 -0.66 15.88
CA ASN A 190 -12.68 -1.57 15.47
C ASN A 190 -12.20 -2.96 15.05
N GLY A 191 -10.90 -3.25 15.14
CA GLY A 191 -10.30 -4.53 14.77
C GLY A 191 -10.43 -4.90 13.29
N MET A 192 -10.78 -3.97 12.41
CA MET A 192 -10.90 -4.21 10.97
C MET A 192 -9.57 -4.12 10.24
N THR A 193 -8.58 -3.46 10.83
CA THR A 193 -7.25 -3.28 10.24
C THR A 193 -6.21 -3.51 11.32
N PHE A 194 -5.27 -4.40 11.03
CA PHE A 194 -4.26 -4.84 11.97
C PHE A 194 -2.97 -5.19 11.24
N VAL A 195 -1.86 -5.14 11.98
CA VAL A 195 -0.53 -5.49 11.50
C VAL A 195 -0.20 -6.85 12.06
N ILE A 196 0.25 -7.75 11.20
CA ILE A 196 0.63 -9.11 11.56
C ILE A 196 2.09 -9.37 11.19
N ASP A 197 2.84 -9.91 12.15
CA ASP A 197 4.18 -10.44 11.95
C ASP A 197 4.10 -11.93 11.62
N CYS A 198 4.36 -12.25 10.35
CA CYS A 198 4.36 -13.61 9.81
C CYS A 198 5.75 -14.26 9.84
N GLY A 199 6.71 -13.70 10.59
CA GLY A 199 8.09 -14.16 10.69
C GLY A 199 8.99 -13.40 9.73
N ASN A 200 9.05 -13.83 8.46
CA ASN A 200 9.88 -13.17 7.46
C ASN A 200 9.24 -11.89 6.90
N ILE A 201 7.91 -11.76 7.03
CA ILE A 201 7.17 -10.64 6.45
C ILE A 201 6.26 -10.06 7.53
N ILE A 202 6.38 -8.77 7.76
CA ILE A 202 5.40 -7.99 8.51
C ILE A 202 4.48 -7.33 7.49
N THR A 203 3.16 -7.43 7.69
CA THR A 203 2.19 -6.99 6.69
C THR A 203 0.94 -6.44 7.34
N LEU A 204 0.27 -5.53 6.61
CA LEU A 204 -1.06 -5.09 6.97
C LEU A 204 -2.08 -6.18 6.63
N ALA A 205 -3.10 -6.33 7.44
CA ALA A 205 -4.24 -7.18 7.15
C ALA A 205 -5.53 -6.43 7.42
N LYS A 206 -6.51 -6.66 6.55
CA LYS A 206 -7.83 -6.05 6.61
C LYS A 206 -8.91 -7.13 6.66
N ARG A 207 -9.92 -6.89 7.49
CA ARG A 207 -11.16 -7.67 7.52
C ARG A 207 -12.37 -6.74 7.51
N TYR A 208 -13.44 -7.16 6.86
CA TYR A 208 -14.67 -6.35 6.75
C TYR A 208 -15.60 -6.47 7.96
N SER A 209 -15.34 -7.44 8.82
CA SER A 209 -15.91 -7.57 10.16
C SER A 209 -14.77 -7.46 11.17
N GLY A 210 -14.94 -6.68 12.24
CA GLY A 210 -13.92 -6.58 13.29
C GLY A 210 -13.55 -7.94 13.88
N LEU A 211 -12.34 -8.04 14.42
CA LEU A 211 -11.88 -9.21 15.17
C LEU A 211 -12.51 -9.20 16.57
N ASN A 212 -13.43 -10.12 16.84
CA ASN A 212 -13.91 -10.34 18.20
C ASN A 212 -12.90 -11.23 18.95
N ASP A 213 -12.61 -10.88 20.20
CA ASP A 213 -11.77 -11.65 21.13
C ASP A 213 -10.27 -11.80 20.79
N ILE A 214 -9.77 -11.13 19.74
CA ILE A 214 -8.34 -11.03 19.41
C ILE A 214 -7.82 -9.63 19.79
N LYS A 215 -6.60 -9.57 20.31
CA LYS A 215 -5.92 -8.32 20.70
C LYS A 215 -4.46 -8.31 20.25
N VAL A 216 -3.84 -7.14 20.34
CA VAL A 216 -2.38 -6.99 20.17
C VAL A 216 -1.64 -7.95 21.09
N GLY A 217 -0.64 -8.63 20.53
CA GLY A 217 0.17 -9.67 21.16
C GLY A 217 -0.39 -11.08 21.05
N ASP A 218 -1.64 -11.27 20.58
CA ASP A 218 -2.14 -12.61 20.31
C ASP A 218 -1.52 -13.18 19.04
N ARG A 219 -1.27 -14.50 19.06
CA ARG A 219 -0.95 -15.27 17.86
C ARG A 219 -2.23 -15.75 17.19
N VAL A 220 -2.34 -15.53 15.89
CA VAL A 220 -3.52 -15.91 15.12
C VAL A 220 -3.18 -16.77 13.92
N HIS A 221 -4.14 -17.62 13.56
CA HIS A 221 -4.22 -18.28 12.27
C HIS A 221 -5.34 -17.63 11.46
N MET A 222 -5.07 -17.32 10.20
CA MET A 222 -6.06 -16.86 9.23
C MET A 222 -6.17 -17.91 8.12
N ASP A 223 -7.34 -18.54 8.02
CA ASP A 223 -7.57 -19.68 7.12
C ASP A 223 -7.47 -19.28 5.65
N ILE A 224 -7.98 -18.10 5.27
CA ILE A 224 -8.05 -17.61 3.89
C ILE A 224 -7.82 -16.10 3.87
N GLY A 225 -6.71 -15.69 3.25
CA GLY A 225 -6.40 -14.31 2.92
C GLY A 225 -5.99 -14.16 1.46
N GLU A 226 -6.57 -13.18 0.77
CA GLU A 226 -6.08 -12.75 -0.53
C GLU A 226 -4.95 -11.74 -0.36
N TYR A 227 -3.86 -11.91 -1.11
CA TYR A 227 -2.71 -11.03 -1.03
C TYR A 227 -2.74 -9.93 -2.09
N TYR A 228 -2.48 -8.70 -1.66
CA TYR A 228 -2.50 -7.50 -2.48
C TYR A 228 -1.20 -6.73 -2.33
N ILE A 229 -0.77 -6.11 -3.43
CA ILE A 229 0.36 -5.17 -3.43
C ILE A 229 -0.03 -3.82 -4.01
N TYR A 230 0.46 -2.77 -3.37
CA TYR A 230 0.21 -1.38 -3.71
C TYR A 230 1.41 -0.50 -3.36
N ASN A 231 1.33 0.80 -3.68
CA ASN A 231 2.36 1.79 -3.33
C ASN A 231 3.81 1.32 -3.61
N MET A 232 4.04 0.82 -4.83
CA MET A 232 5.37 0.57 -5.39
C MET A 232 6.23 1.84 -5.46
N GLU A 233 7.43 1.77 -4.91
CA GLU A 233 8.55 2.68 -5.21
C GLU A 233 9.61 1.89 -5.99
N PHE A 234 10.12 2.48 -7.07
CA PHE A 234 11.24 1.88 -7.78
C PHE A 234 12.54 2.21 -7.05
N GLU A 235 13.31 1.19 -6.70
CA GLU A 235 14.71 1.41 -6.42
C GLU A 235 15.38 1.75 -7.77
N TYR A 236 15.55 3.05 -8.04
CA TYR A 236 16.48 3.45 -9.06
C TYR A 236 17.88 3.06 -8.58
N GLU A 237 18.45 2.04 -9.21
CA GLU A 237 19.90 1.88 -9.19
C GLU A 237 20.50 3.23 -9.55
N ARG A 238 21.30 3.81 -8.65
CA ARG A 238 22.23 4.86 -9.04
C ARG A 238 23.09 4.25 -10.12
N GLU A 239 22.77 4.49 -11.38
CA GLU A 239 23.80 4.47 -12.41
C GLU A 239 24.84 5.46 -11.92
N ASN A 240 25.96 4.93 -11.42
CA ASN A 240 27.16 5.71 -11.19
C ASN A 240 27.47 6.40 -12.51
N ARG A 241 27.01 7.64 -12.66
CA ARG A 241 27.53 8.55 -13.67
C ARG A 241 28.93 8.93 -13.21
N SER A 242 29.86 8.00 -13.44
CA SER A 242 31.25 8.34 -13.65
C SER A 242 31.31 9.15 -14.95
N SER A 243 31.29 10.46 -14.79
CA SER A 243 31.71 11.45 -15.77
C SER A 243 32.45 12.55 -15.04
#